data_AF-A0A5E7B121-F1
#
_entry.id   AF-A0A5E7B121-F1
#
_cell.length_a   1.000
_cell.length_b   1.000
_cell.length_c   1.000
_cell.angle_alpha   90.00
_cell.angle_beta   90.00
_cell.angle_gamma   90.00
#
_symmetry.space_group_name_H-M   'P 1'
#
loop_
_entity.id
_entity.type
_entity.pdbx_description
1 polymer ?
#
loop_
_entity_poly.entity_id
_entity_poly.type
_entity_poly.pdbx_seq_one_letter_code
_entity_poly.pdbx_strand_id
1 'polypeptide(L)' 'MHRREEFLKEAIAAHLAYEQTRNVLRQLAEENKAESPEWHEAFSRQQQALAAWSALRLKYGSFDPDD' A
#
# COMPACT_ATOMS: atom_id res chain seq x y z
N MET A 1 -21.98 10.27 -5.28
CA MET A 1 -21.60 9.11 -4.43
C MET A 1 -20.40 8.32 -4.96
N HIS A 2 -20.16 8.23 -6.28
CA HIS A 2 -19.08 7.39 -6.86
C HIS A 2 -17.65 7.73 -6.42
N ARG A 3 -17.29 9.01 -6.27
CA ARG A 3 -15.92 9.41 -5.92
C ARG A 3 -15.44 8.89 -4.56
N ARG A 4 -16.36 8.78 -3.58
CA ARG A 4 -16.06 8.22 -2.25
C ARG A 4 -15.89 6.70 -2.31
N GLU A 5 -16.71 6.02 -3.10
CA GLU A 5 -16.62 4.57 -3.30
C GLU A 5 -15.32 4.19 -4.02
N GLU A 6 -14.92 4.96 -5.03
CA GLU A 6 -13.65 4.80 -5.74
C GLU A 6 -12.44 5.02 -4.81
N PHE A 7 -12.49 6.09 -4.01
CA PHE A 7 -11.47 6.34 -2.97
C PHE A 7 -11.34 5.14 -2.02
N LEU A 8 -12.46 4.68 -1.45
CA LEU A 8 -12.44 3.55 -0.51
C LEU A 8 -11.91 2.28 -1.17
N LYS A 9 -12.30 1.99 -2.41
CA LYS A 9 -11.82 0.83 -3.16
C LYS A 9 -10.30 0.88 -3.35
N GLU A 10 -9.76 2.02 -3.76
CA GLU A 10 -8.32 2.18 -3.97
C GLU A 10 -7.53 2.20 -2.65
N ALA A 11 -8.07 2.83 -1.61
CA ALA A 11 -7.47 2.84 -0.27
C ALA A 11 -7.38 1.43 0.31
N ILE A 12 -8.46 0.65 0.22
CA ILE A 12 -8.47 -0.75 0.66
C ILE A 12 -7.47 -1.57 -0.16
N ALA A 13 -7.40 -1.38 -1.49
CA ALA A 13 -6.44 -2.10 -2.33
C ALA A 13 -4.99 -1.79 -1.95
N ALA A 14 -4.64 -0.53 -1.74
CA ALA A 14 -3.30 -0.12 -1.32
C ALA A 14 -2.95 -0.67 0.07
N HIS A 15 -3.90 -0.66 1.01
CA HIS A 15 -3.69 -1.21 2.34
C HIS A 15 -3.49 -2.74 2.32
N LEU A 16 -4.30 -3.47 1.54
CA LEU A 16 -4.14 -4.92 1.39
C LEU A 16 -2.79 -5.30 0.77
N ALA A 17 -2.35 -4.56 -0.25
CA ALA A 17 -1.03 -4.76 -0.86
C ALA A 17 0.11 -4.51 0.13
N TYR A 18 -0.02 -3.48 0.98
CA TYR A 18 0.95 -3.21 2.05
C TYR A 18 1.01 -4.34 3.09
N GLU A 19 -0.14 -4.83 3.57
CA GLU A 19 -0.17 -5.93 4.56
C GLU A 19 0.37 -7.24 3.99
N GLN A 20 0.07 -7.56 2.73
CA GLN A 20 0.61 -8.74 2.05
C GLN A 20 2.13 -8.70 1.98
N THR A 21 2.70 -7.59 1.49
CA THR A 21 4.15 -7.42 1.37
C THR A 21 4.84 -7.38 2.73
N ARG A 22 4.21 -6.78 3.74
CA ARG A 22 4.69 -6.81 5.13
C ARG A 22 4.77 -8.23 5.70
N ASN A 23 3.79 -9.09 5.41
CA ASN A 23 3.81 -10.48 5.86
C ASN A 23 4.91 -11.29 5.16
N VAL A 24 5.12 -11.09 3.86
CA VAL A 24 6.22 -11.72 3.12
C VAL A 24 7.58 -11.28 3.68
N LEU A 25 7.78 -9.98 3.91
CA LEU A 25 9.02 -9.47 4.50
C LEU A 25 9.27 -10.06 5.89
N ARG A 26 8.23 -10.20 6.72
CA ARG A 26 8.35 -10.82 8.05
C ARG A 26 8.80 -12.28 7.94
N GLN A 27 8.16 -13.05 7.06
CA GLN A 27 8.54 -14.44 6.83
C GLN A 27 9.99 -14.56 6.35
N LEU A 28 10.41 -13.72 5.39
CA LEU A 28 11.79 -13.71 4.90
C LEU A 28 12.79 -13.32 6.00
N ALA A 29 12.44 -12.41 6.90
CA ALA A 29 13.27 -12.09 8.06
C ALA A 29 13.42 -13.29 9.00
N GLU A 30 12.33 -14.00 9.30
CA GLU A 30 12.34 -15.21 10.14
C GLU A 30 13.17 -16.34 9.52
N GLU A 31 13.20 -16.43 8.18
CA GLU A 31 14.02 -17.39 7.43
C GLU A 31 15.48 -16.95 7.25
N ASN A 32 15.92 -15.82 7.85
CA ASN A 32 17.23 -15.19 7.62
C ASN A 32 17.54 -14.88 6.13
N LYS A 33 16.49 -14.61 5.35
CA LYS A 33 16.56 -14.18 3.94
C LYS A 33 16.38 -12.67 3.80
N ALA A 34 16.76 -11.91 4.83
CA ALA A 34 16.90 -10.48 4.69
C ALA A 34 17.92 -10.20 3.57
N GLU A 35 17.64 -9.22 2.70
CA GLU A 35 18.47 -8.85 1.55
C GLU A 35 18.51 -9.88 0.39
N SER A 36 17.71 -10.93 0.43
CA SER A 36 17.55 -11.82 -0.73
C SER A 36 16.86 -11.11 -1.92
N PRO A 37 16.91 -11.66 -3.15
CA PRO A 37 16.15 -11.11 -4.26
C PRO A 37 14.64 -10.99 -3.97
N GLU A 38 14.07 -11.98 -3.28
CA GLU A 38 12.67 -11.99 -2.84
C GLU A 38 12.38 -10.89 -1.83
N TRP A 39 13.33 -10.59 -0.95
CA TRP A 39 13.23 -9.46 -0.01
C TRP A 39 13.14 -8.14 -0.76
N HIS A 40 14.04 -7.92 -1.72
CA HIS A 40 14.06 -6.69 -2.51
C HIS A 40 12.78 -6.51 -3.32
N GLU A 41 12.25 -7.59 -3.89
CA GLU A 41 10.98 -7.57 -4.60
C GLU A 41 9.81 -7.23 -3.67
N ALA A 42 9.71 -7.91 -2.52
CA ALA A 42 8.65 -7.66 -1.54
C ALA A 42 8.73 -6.22 -1.00
N PHE A 43 9.94 -5.71 -0.75
CA PHE A 43 10.19 -4.35 -0.29
C PHE A 43 9.79 -3.32 -1.35
N SER A 44 10.16 -3.52 -2.61
CA SER A 44 9.76 -2.62 -3.71
C SER A 44 8.24 -2.58 -3.88
N ARG A 45 7.55 -3.73 -3.81
CA ARG A 45 6.09 -3.80 -3.84
C ARG A 45 5.46 -3.08 -2.63
N GLN A 46 6.07 -3.19 -1.44
CA GLN A 46 5.61 -2.46 -0.25
C GLN A 46 5.73 -0.94 -0.44
N GLN A 47 6.85 -0.47 -1.01
CA GLN A 47 7.05 0.94 -1.34
C GLN A 47 6.03 1.44 -2.37
N GLN A 48 5.70 0.63 -3.38
CA GLN A 48 4.66 0.96 -4.36
C GLN A 48 3.29 1.09 -3.70
N ALA A 49 2.94 0.21 -2.77
CA ALA A 49 1.68 0.29 -2.02
C ALA A 49 1.59 1.58 -1.18
N LEU A 50 2.70 1.98 -0.53
CA LEU A 50 2.78 3.25 0.19
C LEU A 50 2.66 4.45 -0.74
N ALA A 51 3.35 4.43 -1.89
CA ALA A 51 3.25 5.49 -2.88
C ALA A 51 1.82 5.63 -3.42
N ALA A 52 1.14 4.50 -3.70
CA ALA A 52 -0.25 4.48 -4.11
C ALA A 52 -1.15 5.10 -3.02
N TRP A 53 -0.97 4.72 -1.76
CA TRP A 53 -1.70 5.30 -0.63
C TRP A 53 -1.51 6.83 -0.54
N SER A 54 -0.27 7.31 -0.61
CA SER A 54 0.04 8.74 -0.60
C SER A 54 -0.57 9.49 -1.79
N ALA A 55 -0.61 8.87 -2.97
CA ALA A 55 -1.21 9.45 -4.16
C ALA A 55 -2.74 9.60 -4.04
N LEU A 56 -3.43 8.79 -3.22
CA LEU A 56 -4.88 8.93 -3.01
C LEU A 56 -5.24 10.31 -2.44
N ARG A 57 -4.42 10.85 -1.53
CA ARG A 57 -4.64 12.19 -0.98
C ARG A 57 -4.59 13.27 -2.07
N LEU A 58 -3.68 13.13 -3.04
CA LEU A 58 -3.58 14.05 -4.17
C LEU A 58 -4.73 13.87 -5.17
N LYS A 59 -5.12 12.62 -5.44
CA LYS A 59 -6.14 12.27 -6.42
C LYS A 59 -7.56 12.64 -5.97
N TYR A 60 -7.85 12.47 -4.68
CA TYR A 60 -9.17 12.67 -4.12
C TYR A 60 -9.32 14.01 -3.36
N GLY A 61 -8.22 14.72 -3.08
CA GLY A 61 -8.23 16.01 -2.37
C GLY A 61 -8.61 15.87 -0.88
N SER A 62 -8.60 16.98 -0.12
CA SER A 62 -9.40 17.01 1.11
C SER A 62 -10.84 16.74 0.68
N PHE A 63 -11.48 15.75 1.30
CA PHE A 63 -12.93 15.83 1.44
C PHE A 63 -13.15 17.03 2.36
N ASP A 64 -13.16 18.25 1.79
CA ASP A 64 -13.55 19.43 2.55
C ASP A 64 -15.00 19.19 2.99
N PRO A 65 -15.30 19.29 4.29
CA PRO A 65 -16.63 19.05 4.81
C PRO A 65 -17.63 20.19 4.49
N ASP A 66 -17.24 21.19 3.70
CA ASP A 66 -17.99 22.44 3.44
C ASP A 66 -18.47 22.61 1.97
N ASP A 67 -18.61 21.53 1.18
CA ASP A 67 -19.26 21.55 -0.14
C ASP A 67 -20.59 20.77 -0.16
#